data_AF-A0A0Q5P1B8-F1
#
_entry.id   AF-A0A0Q5P1B8-F1
#
_cell.length_a   1.000
_cell.length_b   1.000
_cell.length_c   1.000
_cell.angle_alpha   90.00
_cell.angle_beta   90.00
_cell.angle_gamma   90.00
#
_symmetry.space_group_name_H-M   'P 1'
#
loop_
_entity.id
_entity.type
_entity.pdbx_description
1 polymer ?
#
loop_
_entity_poly.entity_id
_entity_poly.type
_entity_poly.pdbx_seq_one_letter_code
_entity_poly.pdbx_strand_id
1 'polypeptide(L)'
;MPTTFIPFTVRATVREDHQRSFRTDIERLTSSHRGWAPLDMVKSTNTQALLRGAVPNSVHTATDASLALYLQDRLAAANDIHLDLTVCIER
;
A
#
# COMPACT_ATOMS: atom_id res chain seq x y z
N MET A 1 -15.58 -18.54 11.31
CA MET A 1 -15.51 -18.24 9.87
C MET A 1 -14.05 -17.99 9.53
N PRO A 2 -13.46 -18.64 8.52
CA PRO A 2 -12.12 -18.29 8.07
C PRO A 2 -12.15 -16.87 7.52
N THR A 3 -11.33 -15.97 8.07
CA THR A 3 -11.13 -14.64 7.49
C THR A 3 -10.37 -14.83 6.19
N THR A 4 -11.08 -14.76 5.07
CA THR A 4 -10.43 -14.74 3.75
C THR A 4 -9.66 -13.44 3.63
N PHE A 5 -8.40 -13.48 3.22
CA PHE A 5 -7.62 -12.29 2.94
C PHE A 5 -7.58 -12.04 1.44
N ILE A 6 -7.73 -10.79 1.03
CA ILE A 6 -7.64 -10.37 -0.37
C ILE A 6 -6.23 -9.82 -0.60
N PRO A 7 -5.42 -10.45 -1.47
CA PRO A 7 -4.11 -9.94 -1.82
C PRO A 7 -4.26 -8.67 -2.65
N PHE A 8 -3.37 -7.71 -2.45
CA PHE A 8 -3.25 -6.54 -3.28
C PHE A 8 -1.79 -6.16 -3.43
N THR A 9 -1.49 -5.43 -4.50
CA THR A 9 -0.19 -4.80 -4.69
C THR A 9 -0.34 -3.29 -4.67
N VAL A 10 0.67 -2.61 -4.14
CA VAL A 10 0.75 -1.15 -4.17
C VAL A 10 2.04 -0.78 -4.87
N ARG A 11 1.91 -0.01 -5.94
CA ARG A 11 3.05 0.63 -6.58
C ARG A 11 3.24 2.00 -5.95
N ALA A 12 4.33 2.15 -5.23
CA ALA A 12 4.79 3.44 -4.76
C ALA A 12 5.80 4.03 -5.75
N THR A 13 5.55 5.24 -6.22
CA THR A 13 6.44 5.98 -7.11
C THR A 13 6.87 7.26 -6.40
N VAL A 14 8.14 7.62 -6.57
CA VAL A 14 8.65 8.86 -6.03
C VAL A 14 7.99 10.06 -6.72
N ARG A 15 7.64 11.09 -5.94
CA ARG A 15 7.28 12.41 -6.51
C ARG A 15 8.55 13.14 -6.93
N GLU A 16 8.46 13.96 -7.98
CA GLU A 16 9.57 14.85 -8.37
C GLU A 16 10.03 15.65 -7.12
N ASP A 17 11.35 15.83 -6.97
CA ASP A 17 12.05 16.42 -5.82
C ASP A 17 12.20 15.60 -4.52
N HIS A 18 11.55 14.42 -4.38
CA HIS A 18 11.60 13.63 -3.13
C HIS A 18 12.42 12.33 -3.17
N GLN A 19 13.31 12.15 -4.18
CA GLN A 19 14.17 10.96 -4.31
C GLN A 19 15.06 10.67 -3.11
N ARG A 20 15.54 11.71 -2.41
CA ARG A 20 16.39 11.51 -1.22
C ARG A 20 15.63 10.86 -0.06
N SER A 21 14.33 11.13 0.05
CA SER A 21 13.46 10.60 1.12
C SER A 21 12.79 9.29 0.72
N PHE A 22 12.72 8.96 -0.58
CA PHE A 22 12.05 7.78 -1.11
C PHE A 22 12.39 6.48 -0.36
N ARG A 23 13.68 6.21 -0.11
CA ARG A 23 14.10 4.99 0.58
C ARG A 23 13.58 4.94 2.02
N THR A 24 13.73 6.03 2.75
CA THR A 24 13.25 6.18 4.13
C THR A 24 11.72 6.09 4.20
N ASP A 25 11.03 6.66 3.21
CA ASP A 25 9.59 6.64 3.07
C ASP A 25 9.06 5.21 2.83
N ILE A 26 9.71 4.45 1.95
CA ILE A 26 9.39 3.04 1.72
C ILE A 26 9.68 2.18 2.94
N GLU A 27 10.83 2.38 3.59
CA GLU A 27 11.17 1.68 4.83
C GLU A 27 10.15 1.99 5.94
N ARG A 28 9.70 3.23 6.06
CA ARG A 28 8.62 3.61 6.99
C ARG A 28 7.31 2.94 6.61
N LEU A 29 7.02 2.81 5.33
CA LEU A 29 5.78 2.23 4.83
C LEU A 29 5.71 0.71 5.06
N THR A 30 6.86 0.01 5.05
CA THR A 30 6.96 -1.44 5.34
C THR A 30 7.19 -1.76 6.82
N SER A 31 7.91 -0.91 7.55
CA SER A 31 8.21 -1.11 8.98
C SER A 31 7.09 -0.64 9.92
N SER A 32 6.29 0.33 9.48
CA SER A 32 5.10 0.73 10.22
C SER A 32 4.18 -0.47 10.28
N HIS A 33 3.98 -1.02 11.48
CA HIS A 33 2.94 -1.99 11.76
C HIS A 33 1.59 -1.28 11.60
N ARG A 34 1.20 -1.01 10.36
CA ARG A 34 -0.09 -0.45 10.03
C ARG A 34 -1.09 -1.51 10.41
N GLY A 35 -1.77 -1.33 11.53
CA GLY A 35 -2.70 -2.32 12.10
C GLY A 35 -3.85 -2.72 11.18
N TRP A 36 -3.96 -2.13 9.99
CA TRP A 36 -4.95 -2.47 8.97
C TRP A 36 -4.45 -3.45 7.90
N ALA A 37 -3.14 -3.55 7.63
CA ALA A 37 -2.54 -4.57 6.76
C ALA A 37 -1.00 -4.59 6.86
N PRO A 38 -0.36 -5.77 6.94
CA PRO A 38 1.07 -5.89 6.68
C PRO A 38 1.36 -5.56 5.20
N LEU A 39 2.43 -4.79 4.96
CA LEU A 39 2.93 -4.46 3.62
C LEU A 39 4.35 -4.98 3.49
N ASP A 40 4.51 -6.01 2.67
CA ASP A 40 5.80 -6.61 2.35
C ASP A 40 6.36 -6.00 1.07
N MET A 41 7.65 -5.66 1.09
CA MET A 41 8.32 -5.15 -0.10
C MET A 41 8.64 -6.30 -1.05
N VAL A 42 8.04 -6.29 -2.24
CA VAL A 42 8.31 -7.27 -3.29
C VAL A 42 9.52 -6.85 -4.11
N LYS A 43 9.55 -5.57 -4.52
CA LYS A 43 10.62 -5.02 -5.35
C LYS A 43 10.79 -3.54 -5.02
N SER A 44 12.03 -3.06 -5.03
CA SER A 44 12.31 -1.64 -4.91
C SER A 44 13.43 -1.24 -5.87
N THR A 45 13.30 -0.04 -6.42
CA THR A 45 14.28 0.66 -7.25
C THR A 45 14.54 2.03 -6.61
N ASN A 46 15.38 2.86 -7.23
CA ASN A 46 15.65 4.20 -6.70
C ASN A 46 14.45 5.15 -6.78
N THR A 47 13.44 4.85 -7.59
CA THR A 47 12.30 5.73 -7.85
C THR A 47 10.94 5.05 -7.70
N GLN A 48 10.91 3.72 -7.59
CA GLN A 48 9.68 2.94 -7.53
C GLN A 48 9.82 1.75 -6.61
N ALA A 49 8.75 1.42 -5.89
CA ALA A 49 8.65 0.22 -5.10
C ALA A 49 7.32 -0.46 -5.36
N LEU A 50 7.36 -1.78 -5.44
CA LEU A 50 6.22 -2.65 -5.48
C LEU A 50 6.11 -3.33 -4.11
N LEU A 51 4.96 -3.10 -3.49
CA LEU A 51 4.60 -3.65 -2.19
C LEU A 51 3.45 -4.63 -2.39
N ARG A 52 3.39 -5.65 -1.55
CA ARG A 52 2.29 -6.60 -1.50
C ARG A 52 1.71 -6.57 -0.10
N GLY A 53 0.40 -6.51 -0.03
CA GLY A 53 -0.33 -6.59 1.22
C GLY A 53 -1.49 -7.55 1.12
N ALA A 54 -2.08 -7.82 2.27
CA ALA A 54 -3.30 -8.60 2.39
C ALA A 54 -4.23 -7.92 3.40
N VAL A 55 -5.47 -7.66 2.98
CA VAL A 55 -6.52 -7.13 3.87
C VAL A 55 -7.59 -8.19 4.11
N PRO A 56 -8.23 -8.21 5.29
CA PRO A 56 -9.35 -9.09 5.53
C PRO A 56 -10.52 -8.78 4.59
N ASN A 57 -11.14 -9.81 4.05
CA ASN A 57 -12.39 -9.72 3.30
C ASN A 57 -13.50 -9.31 4.29
N SER A 58 -14.08 -8.15 4.03
CA SER A 58 -15.08 -7.49 4.87
C SER A 58 -16.12 -6.83 3.97
N VAL A 59 -17.21 -6.34 4.56
CA VAL A 59 -18.25 -5.61 3.82
C VAL A 59 -17.68 -4.39 3.08
N HIS A 60 -16.59 -3.79 3.58
CA HIS A 60 -15.91 -2.65 2.96
C HIS A 60 -14.89 -3.03 1.88
N THR A 61 -14.56 -4.32 1.74
CA THR A 61 -13.59 -4.84 0.77
C THR A 61 -14.22 -5.90 -0.15
N ALA A 62 -15.54 -6.01 -0.15
CA ALA A 62 -16.32 -7.01 -0.88
C ALA A 62 -16.33 -6.79 -2.40
N THR A 63 -16.04 -5.58 -2.87
CA THR A 63 -15.94 -5.26 -4.30
C THR A 63 -14.63 -4.55 -4.60
N ASP A 64 -14.09 -4.70 -5.81
CA ASP A 64 -12.83 -4.04 -6.19
C ASP A 64 -12.90 -2.52 -5.99
N ALA A 65 -14.06 -1.91 -6.25
CA ALA A 65 -14.27 -0.48 -6.04
C ALA A 65 -14.24 -0.09 -4.55
N SER A 66 -14.90 -0.86 -3.68
CA SER A 66 -14.90 -0.60 -2.23
C SER A 66 -13.52 -0.88 -1.62
N LEU A 67 -12.85 -1.94 -2.06
CA LEU A 67 -11.46 -2.24 -1.72
C LEU A 67 -10.51 -1.12 -2.17
N ALA A 68 -10.62 -0.65 -3.41
CA ALA A 68 -9.78 0.43 -3.91
C ALA A 68 -10.00 1.74 -3.14
N LEU A 69 -11.25 2.07 -2.79
CA LEU A 69 -11.57 3.24 -1.95
C LEU A 69 -11.04 3.07 -0.53
N TYR A 70 -11.21 1.89 0.07
CA TYR A 70 -10.69 1.58 1.40
C TYR A 70 -9.16 1.72 1.45
N LEU A 71 -8.46 1.18 0.46
CA LEU A 71 -7.00 1.26 0.37
C LEU A 71 -6.55 2.71 0.10
N GLN A 72 -7.24 3.44 -0.78
CA GLN A 72 -6.95 4.86 -1.02
C GLN A 72 -7.12 5.70 0.24
N ASP A 73 -8.21 5.53 0.99
CA ASP A 73 -8.46 6.26 2.25
C ASP A 73 -7.37 5.96 3.29
N ARG A 74 -7.02 4.68 3.46
CA ARG A 74 -5.96 4.26 4.40
C ARG A 74 -4.57 4.77 4.01
N LEU A 75 -4.27 4.83 2.72
CA LEU A 75 -3.02 5.38 2.19
C LEU A 75 -3.03 6.92 2.16
N ALA A 76 -4.18 7.57 2.00
CA ALA A 76 -4.29 9.01 2.14
C ALA A 76 -4.09 9.44 3.61
N ALA A 77 -4.64 8.69 4.56
CA ALA A 77 -4.36 8.87 5.98
C ALA A 77 -2.90 8.54 6.34
N ALA A 78 -2.18 7.84 5.45
CA ALA A 78 -0.77 7.53 5.55
C ALA A 78 0.17 8.63 5.02
N ASN A 79 -0.37 9.68 4.38
CA ASN A 79 0.33 10.70 3.56
C ASN A 79 1.32 11.62 4.31
N ASP A 80 1.82 11.26 5.48
CA ASP A 80 3.11 11.78 5.97
C ASP A 80 4.31 11.31 5.11
N ILE A 81 4.04 10.75 3.94
CA ILE A 81 4.96 10.04 3.07
C ILE A 81 4.85 10.67 1.67
N HIS A 82 5.96 11.17 1.12
CA HIS A 82 5.99 11.93 -0.13
C HIS A 82 5.99 11.02 -1.39
N LEU A 83 5.10 10.04 -1.41
CA LEU A 83 5.02 9.02 -2.46
C LEU A 83 3.70 9.13 -3.22
N ASP A 84 3.77 8.88 -4.52
CA ASP A 84 2.59 8.60 -5.32
C ASP A 84 2.25 7.12 -5.23
N LEU A 85 1.09 6.79 -4.65
CA LEU A 85 0.69 5.42 -4.36
C LEU A 85 -0.44 5.00 -5.30
N THR A 86 -0.17 4.03 -6.16
CA THR A 86 -1.17 3.39 -7.01
C THR A 86 -1.47 1.99 -6.49
N VAL A 87 -2.75 1.70 -6.24
CA VAL A 87 -3.20 0.38 -5.77
C VAL A 87 -3.59 -0.48 -6.97
N CYS A 88 -3.07 -1.70 -7.03
CA CYS A 88 -3.41 -2.72 -8.02
C CYS A 88 -3.95 -3.97 -7.29
N ILE A 89 -5.20 -4.33 -7.55
CA ILE A 89 -5.79 -5.54 -6.98
C ILE A 89 -5.42 -6.71 -7.87
N GLU A 90 -4.72 -7.70 -7.32
CA GLU A 90 -4.43 -8.95 -8.02
C GLU A 90 -5.64 -9.87 -7.83
N ARG A 91 -6.37 -10.14 -8.91
CA ARG A 91 -7.53 -11.05 -8.94
C ARG A 91 -7.13 -12.43 -9.44
#